data_AF-A0A2A6RGZ7-F1
#
_entry.id   AF-A0A2A6RGZ7-F1
#
_cell.length_a   1.000
_cell.length_b   1.000
_cell.length_c   1.000
_cell.angle_alpha   90.00
_cell.angle_beta   90.00
_cell.angle_gamma   90.00
#
_symmetry.space_group_name_H-M   'P 1'
#
loop_
_entity.id
_entity.type
_entity.pdbx_description
1 polymer ?
#
loop_
_entity_poly.entity_id
_entity_poly.type
_entity_poly.pdbx_seq_one_letter_code
_entity_poly.pdbx_strand_id
1 'polypeptide(L)'
;MSSLEDGSISLTLADQTLTTQRVILATGFTPQRPGGPWLDHAIAAHDLPLAPCGYPVIAPSLAWAPGLYVTGALAELELGPVARNIAGARNIAGARHAGARLGGER
;
A
#
# COMPACT_ATOMS: atom_id res chain seq x y z
N MET A 1 24.50 -3.25 15.43
CA MET A 1 24.60 -4.73 15.48
C MET A 1 23.98 -5.16 16.79
N SER A 2 23.08 -6.14 16.80
CA SER A 2 22.44 -6.60 18.06
C SER A 2 22.98 -7.98 18.43
N SER A 3 23.51 -8.14 19.65
CA SER A 3 23.83 -9.44 20.23
C SER A 3 22.85 -9.81 21.34
N LEU A 4 22.67 -11.11 21.55
CA LEU A 4 21.89 -11.67 22.64
C LEU A 4 22.87 -12.24 23.65
N GLU A 5 22.88 -11.70 24.87
CA GLU A 5 23.68 -12.18 26.00
C GLU A 5 22.74 -12.31 27.21
N ASP A 6 22.65 -13.51 27.78
CA ASP A 6 21.87 -13.81 28.99
C ASP A 6 20.44 -13.24 29.02
N GLY A 7 19.67 -13.45 27.95
CA GLY A 7 18.28 -12.98 27.86
C GLY A 7 18.14 -11.45 27.72
N SER A 8 19.25 -10.74 27.56
CA SER A 8 19.29 -9.32 27.24
C SER A 8 19.74 -9.09 25.79
N ILE A 9 19.23 -8.01 25.21
CA ILE A 9 19.50 -7.52 23.87
C ILE A 9 20.36 -6.27 24.03
N SER A 10 21.55 -6.27 23.42
CA SER A 10 22.39 -5.08 23.31
C SER A 10 22.07 -4.34 22.00
N LEU A 11 21.71 -3.06 22.11
CA LEU A 11 21.39 -2.16 21.00
C LEU A 11 22.48 -1.10 20.85
N THR A 12 23.20 -1.12 19.74
CA THR A 12 24.12 -0.02 19.38
C THR A 12 23.35 1.07 18.64
N LEU A 13 23.28 2.26 19.25
CA LEU A 13 22.82 3.51 18.64
C LEU A 13 24.04 4.32 18.18
N ALA A 14 23.82 5.47 17.54
CA ALA A 14 24.91 6.27 16.97
C ALA A 14 25.93 6.77 18.01
N ASP A 15 25.47 7.03 19.24
CA ASP A 15 26.25 7.64 20.32
C ASP A 15 26.32 6.80 21.60
N GLN A 16 25.57 5.70 21.69
CA GLN A 16 25.48 4.89 22.89
C GLN A 16 25.14 3.42 22.62
N THR A 17 25.33 2.59 23.64
CA THR A 17 24.85 1.20 23.66
C THR A 17 23.86 1.02 24.80
N LEU A 18 22.71 0.40 24.51
CA LEU A 18 21.65 0.13 25.48
C LEU A 18 21.46 -1.38 25.64
N THR A 19 21.44 -1.86 26.89
CA THR A 19 21.09 -3.25 27.20
C THR A 19 19.66 -3.31 27.72
N THR A 20 18.80 -4.14 27.11
CA THR A 20 17.39 -4.26 27.47
C THR A 20 16.93 -5.72 27.39
N GLN A 21 15.82 -6.07 28.02
CA GLN A 21 15.22 -7.42 27.92
C GLN A 21 14.33 -7.56 26.69
N ARG A 22 13.84 -6.45 26.12
CA ARG A 22 12.90 -6.47 24.99
C ARG A 22 13.08 -5.26 24.09
N VAL A 23 12.91 -5.49 22.79
CA VAL A 23 12.87 -4.46 21.74
C VAL A 23 11.60 -4.65 20.92
N ILE A 24 10.85 -3.58 20.70
CA ILE A 24 9.66 -3.58 19.83
C ILE A 24 9.97 -2.72 18.61
N LEU A 25 9.98 -3.35 17.43
CA LEU A 25 10.23 -2.66 16.17
C LEU A 25 8.91 -2.18 15.57
N ALA A 26 8.53 -0.94 15.89
CA ALA A 26 7.33 -0.29 15.37
C ALA A 26 7.64 0.57 14.12
N THR A 27 8.50 0.09 13.22
CA THR A 27 9.06 0.85 12.08
C THR A 27 8.12 0.96 10.87
N GLY A 28 6.85 0.62 11.02
CA GLY A 28 5.86 0.65 9.92
C GLY A 28 5.99 -0.51 8.94
N PHE A 29 5.67 -0.25 7.67
CA PHE A 29 5.57 -1.25 6.60
C PHE A 29 6.50 -0.91 5.45
N THR A 30 7.01 -1.94 4.76
CA THR A 30 7.78 -1.79 3.52
C THR A 30 6.90 -1.19 2.41
N PRO A 31 7.41 -0.23 1.61
CA PRO A 31 6.66 0.39 0.51
C PRO A 31 6.58 -0.54 -0.72
N GLN A 32 5.95 -1.70 -0.58
CA GLN A 32 5.72 -2.65 -1.67
C GLN A 32 4.25 -2.63 -2.08
N ARG A 33 3.98 -2.76 -3.39
CA ARG A 33 2.60 -2.92 -3.87
C ARG A 33 1.97 -4.15 -3.19
N PRO A 34 0.80 -4.03 -2.54
CA PRO A 34 0.12 -5.18 -1.94
C PRO A 34 -0.44 -6.11 -3.03
N GLY A 35 -0.83 -7.33 -2.62
CA GLY A 35 -1.46 -8.32 -3.49
C GLY A 35 -0.59 -9.54 -3.76
N GLY A 36 0.73 -9.38 -3.87
CA GLY A 36 1.64 -10.51 -4.07
C GLY A 36 1.26 -11.38 -5.30
N PRO A 37 1.57 -12.68 -5.28
CA PRO A 37 1.54 -13.52 -6.48
C PRO A 37 0.18 -13.61 -7.19
N TRP A 38 -0.93 -13.57 -6.45
CA TRP A 38 -2.25 -13.66 -7.08
C TRP A 38 -2.53 -12.41 -7.93
N LEU A 39 -2.15 -11.23 -7.43
CA LEU A 39 -2.36 -9.97 -8.15
C LEU A 39 -1.39 -9.88 -9.32
N ASP A 40 -0.16 -10.35 -9.15
CA ASP A 40 0.83 -10.44 -10.23
C ASP A 40 0.28 -11.26 -11.41
N HIS A 41 -0.35 -12.40 -11.11
CA HIS A 41 -0.98 -13.24 -12.12
C HIS A 41 -2.18 -12.53 -12.78
N ALA A 42 -3.06 -11.89 -12.00
CA ALA A 42 -4.21 -11.16 -12.54
C ALA A 42 -3.77 -9.99 -13.45
N ILE A 43 -2.71 -9.28 -13.09
CA ILE A 43 -2.13 -8.22 -13.92
C ILE A 43 -1.67 -8.78 -15.26
N ALA A 44 -0.90 -9.87 -15.24
CA ALA A 44 -0.39 -10.49 -16.46
C ALA A 44 -1.51 -11.08 -17.32
N ALA A 45 -2.53 -11.69 -16.71
CA ALA A 45 -3.64 -12.29 -17.43
C ALA A 45 -4.60 -11.27 -18.08
N HIS A 46 -4.65 -10.04 -17.56
CA HIS A 46 -5.55 -8.99 -18.01
C HIS A 46 -4.83 -7.74 -18.56
N ASP A 47 -3.52 -7.83 -18.79
CA ASP A 47 -2.66 -6.73 -19.25
C ASP A 47 -2.90 -5.42 -18.48
N LEU A 48 -3.03 -5.51 -17.16
CA LEU A 48 -3.38 -4.35 -16.34
C LEU A 48 -2.23 -3.32 -16.31
N PRO A 49 -2.52 -2.03 -16.56
CA PRO A 49 -1.47 -1.03 -16.71
C PRO A 49 -0.79 -0.73 -15.38
N LEU A 50 0.55 -0.74 -15.38
CA LEU A 50 1.39 -0.43 -14.24
C LEU A 50 2.36 0.70 -14.54
N ALA A 51 2.66 1.49 -13.50
CA ALA A 51 3.75 2.44 -13.51
C ALA A 51 5.09 1.69 -13.39
N PRO A 52 6.24 2.31 -13.73
CA PRO A 52 7.55 1.67 -13.59
C PRO A 52 7.89 1.18 -12.18
N CYS A 53 7.28 1.77 -11.14
CA CYS A 53 7.42 1.34 -9.75
C CYS A 53 6.54 0.13 -9.37
N GLY A 54 5.80 -0.43 -10.33
CA GLY A 54 4.95 -1.60 -10.16
C GLY A 54 3.56 -1.32 -9.59
N TYR A 55 3.18 -0.06 -9.34
CA TYR A 55 1.82 0.29 -8.86
C TYR A 55 0.85 0.53 -10.04
N PRO A 56 -0.48 0.37 -9.83
CA PRO A 56 -1.50 0.63 -10.84
C PRO A 56 -1.42 2.04 -11.44
N VAL A 57 -1.56 2.14 -12.77
CA VAL A 57 -1.92 3.41 -13.42
C VAL A 57 -3.44 3.44 -13.51
N ILE A 58 -4.06 4.39 -12.83
CA ILE A 58 -5.53 4.49 -12.73
C ILE A 58 -6.01 5.89 -13.10
N ALA A 59 -7.28 5.98 -13.48
CA ALA A 59 -7.95 7.26 -13.68
C ALA A 59 -8.37 7.89 -12.32
N PRO A 60 -8.69 9.19 -12.27
CA PRO A 60 -9.24 9.84 -11.06
C PRO A 60 -10.52 9.20 -10.52
N SER A 61 -11.23 8.43 -11.36
CA SER A 61 -12.40 7.61 -10.97
C SER A 61 -12.03 6.37 -10.13
N LEU A 62 -10.73 6.13 -9.95
CA LEU A 62 -10.13 4.94 -9.34
C LEU A 62 -10.32 3.65 -10.15
N ALA A 63 -10.73 3.77 -11.41
CA ALA A 63 -10.80 2.65 -12.34
C ALA A 63 -9.38 2.28 -12.80
N TRP A 64 -9.05 1.00 -12.67
CA TRP A 64 -7.83 0.40 -13.20
C TRP A 64 -8.08 -0.27 -14.55
N ALA A 65 -9.25 -0.88 -14.71
CA ALA A 65 -9.78 -1.41 -15.96
C ALA A 65 -11.32 -1.31 -15.94
N PRO A 66 -12.03 -1.54 -17.06
CA PRO A 66 -13.49 -1.55 -17.08
C PRO A 66 -14.07 -2.50 -16.01
N GLY A 67 -14.86 -1.96 -15.09
CA GLY A 67 -15.45 -2.72 -13.98
C GLY A 67 -14.49 -3.08 -12.83
N LEU A 68 -13.20 -2.74 -12.94
CA LEU A 68 -12.19 -3.00 -11.91
C LEU A 68 -11.70 -1.69 -11.29
N TYR A 69 -11.98 -1.52 -10.00
CA TYR A 69 -11.62 -0.32 -9.24
C TYR A 69 -10.68 -0.69 -8.10
N VAL A 70 -9.73 0.18 -7.81
CA VAL A 70 -8.76 -0.02 -6.72
C VAL A 70 -8.90 1.03 -5.64
N THR A 71 -8.49 0.66 -4.43
CA THR A 71 -8.50 1.52 -3.25
C THR A 71 -7.29 1.19 -2.39
N GLY A 72 -7.04 1.97 -1.34
CA GLY A 72 -5.92 1.69 -0.45
C GLY A 72 -4.58 2.00 -1.11
N ALA A 73 -3.53 1.23 -0.77
CA ALA A 73 -2.20 1.39 -1.36
C ALA A 73 -2.18 1.26 -2.89
N LEU A 74 -3.10 0.48 -3.48
CA LEU A 74 -3.20 0.33 -4.94
C LEU A 74 -3.64 1.62 -5.65
N ALA A 75 -4.25 2.56 -4.93
CA ALA A 75 -4.67 3.86 -5.46
C ALA A 75 -3.72 5.01 -5.09
N GLU A 76 -2.57 4.71 -4.49
CA GLU A 76 -1.68 5.72 -3.91
C GLU A 76 -1.11 6.71 -4.93
N LEU A 77 -0.79 6.27 -6.14
CA LEU A 77 -0.23 7.18 -7.14
C LEU A 77 -1.20 8.31 -7.50
N GLU A 78 -2.51 8.07 -7.37
CA GLU A 78 -3.57 9.05 -7.63
C GLU A 78 -3.96 9.81 -6.36
N LEU A 79 -4.15 9.11 -5.24
CA LEU A 79 -4.70 9.68 -4.00
C LEU A 79 -3.63 10.18 -3.02
N GLY A 80 -2.36 9.91 -3.31
CA GLY A 80 -1.24 10.23 -2.44
C GLY A 80 -1.13 9.32 -1.21
N PRO A 81 -0.20 9.62 -0.28
CA PRO A 81 0.19 8.74 0.82
C PRO A 81 -0.94 8.45 1.81
N VAL A 82 -1.99 9.28 1.83
CA VAL A 82 -3.17 9.07 2.67
C VAL A 82 -4.00 7.86 2.24
N ALA A 83 -3.84 7.39 1.00
CA ALA A 83 -4.57 6.24 0.47
C ALA A 83 -4.40 4.98 1.34
N ARG A 84 -3.24 4.85 2.01
CA ARG A 84 -2.91 3.70 2.88
C ARG A 84 -3.58 3.73 4.26
N ASN A 85 -4.27 4.81 4.64
CA ASN A 85 -4.82 4.96 5.99
C ASN A 85 -6.36 5.06 6.00
N ILE A 86 -6.93 4.96 7.20
CA ILE A 86 -8.39 5.00 7.42
C ILE A 86 -8.98 6.36 6.99
N ALA A 87 -8.22 7.45 7.12
CA ALA A 87 -8.66 8.77 6.68
C ALA A 87 -8.80 8.84 5.15
N GLY A 88 -7.83 8.31 4.40
CA GLY A 88 -7.90 8.21 2.94
C GLY A 88 -9.02 7.27 2.47
N ALA A 89 -9.26 6.17 3.18
CA ALA A 89 -10.37 5.26 2.87
C ALA A 89 -11.74 5.97 2.92
N ARG A 90 -11.94 6.93 3.83
CA ARG A 90 -13.16 7.74 3.91
C ARG A 90 -13.30 8.73 2.75
N ASN A 91 -12.18 9.27 2.27
CA ASN A 91 -12.16 10.25 1.17
C ASN A 91 -12.42 9.61 -0.21
N ILE A 92 -12.19 8.31 -0.35
CA ILE A 92 -12.48 7.54 -1.59
C ILE A 92 -13.96 7.59 -1.98
N ALA A 93 -14.87 7.72 -1.01
CA ALA A 93 -16.29 7.85 -1.28
C ALA A 93 -16.59 9.10 -2.14
N GLY A 94 -15.81 10.18 -2.01
CA GLY A 94 -15.94 11.39 -2.83
C GLY A 94 -15.56 11.15 -4.31
N ALA A 95 -14.47 10.41 -4.55
CA ALA A 95 -13.97 10.13 -5.91
C ALA A 95 -14.90 9.22 -6.73
N ARG A 96 -15.64 8.31 -6.07
CA ARG A 96 -16.54 7.34 -6.73
C ARG A 96 -17.80 7.96 -7.36
N HIS A 97 -18.21 9.18 -6.97
CA HIS A 97 -19.44 9.79 -7.48
C HIS A 97 -19.40 10.14 -8.98
N ALA A 98 -18.22 10.17 -9.61
CA ALA A 98 -18.08 10.44 -11.04
C ALA A 98 -18.17 9.18 -11.94
N GLY A 99 -17.96 7.97 -11.39
CA GLY A 99 -17.87 6.72 -12.19
C GLY A 99 -19.12 5.83 -12.15
N ALA A 100 -20.01 6.01 -11.17
CA ALA A 100 -21.16 5.13 -10.95
C ALA A 100 -22.38 5.40 -11.88
N ARG A 101 -22.26 6.29 -12.88
CA ARG A 101 -23.34 6.55 -13.85
C ARG A 101 -23.31 5.65 -15.09
N LEU A 102 -22.38 4.69 -15.18
CA LEU A 102 -22.38 3.71 -16.27
C LEU A 102 -23.28 2.52 -15.92
N GLY A 103 -24.59 2.77 -15.97
CA GLY A 103 -25.65 1.78 -15.82
C GLY A 103 -26.97 2.20 -16.48
N GLY A 104 -26.91 3.10 -17.46
CA GLY A 104 -28.06 3.58 -18.20
C GLY A 104 -27.78 3.58 -19.70
N GLU A 105 -28.62 2.82 -20.41
CA GLU A 105 -28.87 2.79 -21.86
C GLU A 105 -28.18 1.69 -22.71
N ARG A 106 -29.03 0.70 -23.00
CA ARG A 106 -29.20 -0.15 -24.20
C ARG A 106 -28.09 -1.08 -24.65
#